data_AF-A0A2T7BBN3-F1
#
_entry.id   AF-A0A2T7BBN3-F1
#
_cell.length_a   1.000
_cell.length_b   1.000
_cell.length_c   1.000
_cell.angle_alpha   90.00
_cell.angle_beta   90.00
_cell.angle_gamma   90.00
#
_symmetry.space_group_name_H-M   'P 1'
#
loop_
_entity.id
_entity.type
_entity.pdbx_description
1 polymer ?
#
loop_
_entity_poly.entity_id
_entity_poly.type
_entity_poly.pdbx_seq_one_letter_code
_entity_poly.pdbx_strand_id
1 'polypeptide(L)'
;MSSVESILPKVEKRYLRYDFTAVELHEKSQELAAKNLEIVNVENEKKEATGQFTSRIASIKSSIGQLSDKVANGYEIREVTLDVQYHTPKQGYKTLIRKDTGKRIEEKMTDSDWNLWTQYDEANKPTESQPADVPDIVRTQVGDQDNPPAADEEPF
;
A
#
# COMPACT_ATOMS: atom_id res chain seq x y z
N MET A 1 24.68 -112.17 21.37
CA MET A 1 23.69 -111.10 21.60
C MET A 1 24.35 -109.80 21.20
N SER A 2 23.92 -109.20 20.09
CA SER A 2 24.53 -107.98 19.53
C SER A 2 24.01 -106.76 20.29
N SER A 3 24.91 -106.00 20.91
CA SER A 3 24.59 -104.80 21.69
C SER A 3 23.92 -103.75 20.82
N VAL A 4 22.77 -103.24 21.29
CA VAL A 4 22.09 -102.10 20.69
C VAL A 4 22.79 -100.84 21.17
N GLU A 5 23.58 -100.20 20.30
CA GLU A 5 24.17 -98.90 20.59
C GLU A 5 23.06 -97.85 20.74
N SER A 6 23.08 -97.15 21.88
CA SER A 6 22.19 -96.05 22.20
C SER A 6 22.53 -94.85 21.31
N ILE A 7 21.67 -94.58 20.33
CA ILE A 7 21.82 -93.42 19.44
C ILE A 7 21.32 -92.17 20.20
N LEU A 8 22.26 -91.33 20.64
CA LEU A 8 21.92 -90.04 21.24
C LEU A 8 21.47 -89.04 20.16
N PRO A 9 20.42 -88.25 20.40
CA PRO A 9 19.93 -87.27 19.43
C PRO A 9 20.97 -86.16 19.19
N LYS A 10 21.35 -85.96 17.93
CA LYS A 10 22.23 -84.85 17.50
C LYS A 10 21.42 -83.57 17.34
N VAL A 11 21.77 -82.53 18.10
CA VAL A 11 21.17 -81.20 17.99
C VAL A 11 21.89 -80.39 16.91
N GLU A 12 21.16 -79.88 15.91
CA GLU A 12 21.70 -79.09 14.80
C GLU A 12 20.78 -77.89 14.51
N LYS A 13 21.35 -76.71 14.25
CA LYS A 13 20.58 -75.51 13.91
C LYS A 13 20.38 -75.44 12.40
N ARG A 14 19.14 -75.32 11.94
CA ARG A 14 18.79 -75.14 10.52
C ARG A 14 17.71 -74.06 10.37
N TYR A 15 17.74 -73.36 9.24
CA TYR A 15 16.68 -72.42 8.89
C TYR A 15 15.48 -73.22 8.36
N LEU A 16 14.40 -73.20 9.12
CA LEU A 16 13.16 -73.89 8.81
C LEU A 16 12.03 -72.86 8.75
N ARG A 17 10.94 -73.21 8.06
CA ARG A 17 9.73 -72.40 8.08
C ARG A 17 9.20 -72.34 9.51
N TYR A 18 8.98 -71.14 10.00
CA TYR A 18 8.35 -70.88 11.29
C TYR A 18 6.95 -70.35 11.03
N ASP A 19 5.95 -71.02 11.60
CA ASP A 19 4.56 -70.60 11.51
C ASP A 19 4.27 -69.72 12.73
N PHE A 20 3.82 -68.48 12.49
CA PHE A 20 3.58 -67.52 13.56
C PHE A 20 2.46 -67.99 14.49
N THR A 21 2.64 -67.69 15.79
CA THR A 21 1.55 -67.82 16.75
C THR A 21 0.50 -66.73 16.54
N ALA A 22 -0.72 -66.94 17.04
CA ALA A 22 -1.79 -65.97 16.89
C ALA A 22 -1.46 -64.60 17.51
N VAL A 23 -0.69 -64.58 18.61
CA VAL A 23 -0.25 -63.34 19.28
C VAL A 23 0.76 -62.58 18.43
N GLU A 24 1.79 -63.27 17.92
CA GLU A 24 2.80 -62.65 17.04
C GLU A 24 2.17 -62.13 15.74
N LEU A 25 1.19 -62.85 15.19
CA LEU A 25 0.45 -62.40 14.01
C LEU A 25 -0.34 -61.13 14.32
N HIS A 26 -0.95 -61.04 15.50
CA HIS A 26 -1.69 -59.86 15.92
C HIS A 26 -0.76 -58.65 16.08
N GLU A 27 0.38 -58.80 16.76
CA GLU A 27 1.37 -57.72 16.90
C GLU A 27 1.86 -57.24 15.54
N LYS A 28 2.19 -58.15 14.62
CA LYS A 28 2.59 -57.81 13.25
C LYS A 28 1.47 -57.10 12.47
N SER A 29 0.22 -57.48 12.69
CA SER A 29 -0.92 -56.81 12.05
C SER A 29 -1.10 -55.38 12.55
N GLN A 30 -0.86 -55.13 13.84
CA GLN A 30 -0.88 -53.78 14.41
C GLN A 30 0.29 -52.95 13.88
N GLU A 31 1.49 -53.53 13.80
CA GLU A 31 2.66 -52.86 13.22
C GLU A 31 2.42 -52.48 11.76
N LEU A 32 1.85 -53.39 10.95
CA LEU A 32 1.48 -53.11 9.57
C LEU A 32 0.47 -51.96 9.49
N ALA A 33 -0.57 -51.97 10.32
CA ALA A 33 -1.57 -50.92 10.34
C ALA A 33 -0.96 -49.55 10.71
N ALA A 34 -0.07 -49.53 11.70
CA ALA A 34 0.64 -48.33 12.11
C ALA A 34 1.53 -47.78 10.98
N LYS A 35 2.28 -48.66 10.29
CA LYS A 35 3.13 -48.29 9.16
C LYS A 35 2.35 -47.78 7.96
N ASN A 36 1.17 -48.33 7.70
CA ASN A 36 0.27 -47.81 6.68
C ASN A 36 -0.25 -46.42 7.03
N LEU A 37 -0.59 -46.16 8.29
CA LEU A 37 -0.99 -44.81 8.70
C LEU A 37 0.17 -43.82 8.57
N GLU A 38 1.38 -44.22 8.96
CA GLU A 38 2.59 -43.42 8.83
C GLU A 38 2.86 -43.03 7.36
N ILE A 39 2.71 -43.97 6.42
CA ILE A 39 2.92 -43.68 5.00
C ILE A 39 1.91 -42.65 4.48
N VAL A 40 0.64 -42.76 4.88
CA VAL A 40 -0.41 -41.82 4.46
C VAL A 40 -0.13 -40.43 4.99
N ASN A 41 0.30 -40.32 6.26
CA ASN A 41 0.66 -39.03 6.85
C ASN A 41 1.83 -38.38 6.13
N VAL A 42 2.92 -39.13 5.88
CA VAL A 42 4.09 -38.63 5.15
C VAL A 42 3.75 -38.22 3.71
N GLU A 43 2.86 -38.96 3.03
CA GLU A 43 2.39 -38.58 1.70
C GLU A 43 1.57 -37.28 1.71
N ASN A 44 0.74 -37.08 2.72
CA ASN A 44 -0.04 -35.85 2.87
C ASN A 44 0.87 -34.65 3.17
N GLU A 45 1.82 -34.79 4.10
CA GLU A 45 2.82 -33.75 4.40
C GLU A 45 3.63 -33.38 3.15
N LYS A 46 4.05 -34.37 2.36
CA LYS A 46 4.75 -34.14 1.09
C LYS A 46 3.89 -33.34 0.10
N LYS A 47 2.61 -33.68 -0.04
CA LYS A 47 1.69 -32.97 -0.94
C LYS A 47 1.49 -31.53 -0.49
N GLU A 48 1.29 -31.30 0.81
CA GLU A 48 1.15 -29.97 1.39
C GLU A 48 2.39 -29.11 1.16
N ALA A 49 3.58 -29.63 1.49
CA ALA A 49 4.84 -28.92 1.29
C ALA A 49 5.05 -28.58 -0.20
N THR A 50 4.78 -29.54 -1.09
CA THR A 50 4.86 -29.30 -2.55
C THR A 50 3.89 -28.21 -3.00
N GLY A 51 2.66 -28.20 -2.47
CA GLY A 51 1.68 -27.14 -2.72
C GLY A 51 2.18 -25.77 -2.28
N GLN A 52 2.72 -25.66 -1.07
CA GLN A 52 3.29 -24.42 -0.53
C GLN A 52 4.43 -23.89 -1.42
N PHE A 53 5.37 -24.75 -1.81
CA PHE A 53 6.47 -24.34 -2.69
C PHE A 53 5.98 -23.94 -4.09
N THR A 54 4.98 -24.63 -4.62
CA THR A 54 4.38 -24.30 -5.92
C THR A 54 3.73 -22.91 -5.90
N SER A 55 2.93 -22.61 -4.86
CA SER A 55 2.33 -21.30 -4.66
C SER A 55 3.38 -20.20 -4.52
N ARG A 56 4.46 -20.45 -3.76
CA ARG A 56 5.57 -19.50 -3.60
C ARG A 56 6.29 -19.23 -4.92
N ILE A 57 6.54 -20.26 -5.72
CA ILE A 57 7.14 -20.11 -7.06
C ILE A 57 6.23 -19.29 -7.98
N ALA A 58 4.92 -19.54 -7.97
CA ALA A 58 3.97 -18.79 -8.78
C ALA A 58 3.94 -17.30 -8.40
N SER A 59 3.94 -16.99 -7.11
CA SER A 59 4.03 -15.62 -6.60
C SER A 59 5.30 -14.91 -7.09
N ILE A 60 6.47 -15.56 -6.93
CA ILE A 60 7.75 -14.98 -7.39
C ILE A 60 7.74 -14.75 -8.90
N LYS A 61 7.21 -15.70 -9.69
CA LYS A 61 7.10 -15.54 -11.15
C LYS A 61 6.20 -14.36 -11.54
N SER A 62 5.09 -14.16 -10.82
CA SER A 62 4.22 -13.01 -11.05
C SER A 62 4.93 -11.69 -10.78
N SER A 63 5.66 -11.60 -9.65
CA SER A 63 6.46 -10.42 -9.33
C SER A 63 7.57 -10.18 -10.36
N ILE A 64 8.22 -11.23 -10.85
CA ILE A 64 9.20 -11.12 -11.94
C ILE A 64 8.53 -10.55 -13.19
N GLY A 65 7.37 -11.07 -13.58
CA GLY A 65 6.62 -10.55 -14.73
C GLY A 65 6.33 -9.05 -14.62
N GLN A 66 5.79 -8.62 -13.47
CA GLN A 66 5.52 -7.20 -13.21
C GLN A 66 6.80 -6.34 -13.29
N LEU A 67 7.91 -6.80 -12.72
CA LEU A 67 9.18 -6.09 -12.79
C LEU A 67 9.74 -6.07 -14.22
N SER A 68 9.63 -7.19 -14.95
CA SER A 68 10.03 -7.28 -16.34
C SER A 68 9.23 -6.32 -17.22
N ASP A 69 7.92 -6.20 -17.01
CA ASP A 69 7.06 -5.25 -17.73
C ASP A 69 7.46 -3.81 -17.42
N LYS A 70 7.72 -3.48 -16.14
CA LYS A 70 8.22 -2.15 -15.75
C LYS A 70 9.56 -1.82 -16.38
N VAL A 71 10.49 -2.78 -16.40
CA VAL A 71 11.82 -2.63 -17.01
C VAL A 71 11.71 -2.48 -18.53
N ALA A 72 10.87 -3.28 -19.20
CA ALA A 72 10.67 -3.24 -20.64
C ALA A 72 10.01 -1.93 -21.10
N ASN A 73 9.01 -1.46 -20.37
CA ASN A 73 8.32 -0.21 -20.67
C ASN A 73 9.16 1.03 -20.29
N GLY A 74 10.02 0.91 -19.28
CA GLY A 74 10.86 2.02 -18.79
C GLY A 74 10.11 3.09 -18.00
N TYR A 75 8.83 2.86 -17.68
CA TYR A 75 8.01 3.75 -16.87
C TYR A 75 7.02 2.95 -16.00
N GLU A 76 6.57 3.57 -14.91
CA GLU A 76 5.52 3.06 -14.05
C GLU A 76 4.44 4.13 -13.89
N ILE A 77 3.18 3.77 -14.12
CA ILE A 77 2.04 4.63 -13.83
C ILE A 77 1.80 4.56 -12.33
N ARG A 78 2.11 5.65 -11.64
CA ARG A 78 1.86 5.82 -10.20
C ARG A 78 0.98 7.04 -9.98
N GLU A 79 0.19 7.01 -8.92
CA GLU A 79 -0.48 8.20 -8.44
C GLU A 79 0.59 9.17 -7.90
N VAL A 80 0.58 10.40 -8.41
CA VAL A 80 1.49 11.48 -8.00
C VAL A 80 0.64 12.67 -7.63
N THR A 81 0.86 13.23 -6.45
CA THR A 81 0.21 14.48 -6.06
C THR A 81 0.77 15.63 -6.89
N LEU A 82 -0.15 16.36 -7.52
CA LEU A 82 0.15 17.54 -8.33
C LEU A 82 -0.39 18.78 -7.61
N ASP A 83 0.38 19.86 -7.60
CA ASP A 83 -0.17 21.19 -7.36
C ASP A 83 -0.68 21.75 -8.69
N VAL A 84 -1.95 22.14 -8.72
CA VAL A 84 -2.60 22.67 -9.93
C VAL A 84 -2.76 24.17 -9.76
N GLN A 85 -2.15 24.93 -10.66
CA GLN A 85 -2.31 26.38 -10.74
C GLN A 85 -3.14 26.72 -11.98
N TYR A 86 -4.32 27.27 -11.76
CA TYR A 86 -5.22 27.69 -12.82
C TYR A 86 -4.79 29.07 -13.37
N HIS A 87 -5.05 29.31 -14.65
CA HIS A 87 -4.83 30.57 -15.36
C HIS A 87 -3.36 31.03 -15.47
N THR A 88 -2.43 30.12 -15.19
CA THR A 88 -0.99 30.35 -15.29
C THR A 88 -0.42 29.39 -16.36
N PRO A 89 0.34 29.86 -17.37
CA PRO A 89 0.85 31.23 -17.57
C PRO A 89 -0.11 32.20 -18.29
N LYS A 90 -1.18 31.69 -18.92
CA LYS A 90 -2.18 32.47 -19.66
C LYS A 90 -3.59 32.01 -19.29
N GLN A 91 -4.56 32.92 -19.39
CA GLN A 91 -5.98 32.62 -19.19
C GLN A 91 -6.42 31.40 -20.01
N GLY A 92 -7.02 30.40 -19.34
CA GLY A 92 -7.50 29.15 -19.95
C GLY A 92 -6.47 28.03 -20.03
N TYR A 93 -5.28 28.20 -19.44
CA TYR A 93 -4.28 27.17 -19.25
C TYR A 93 -4.12 26.84 -17.76
N LYS A 94 -3.83 25.57 -17.46
CA LYS A 94 -3.46 25.11 -16.12
C LYS A 94 -2.02 24.61 -16.13
N THR A 95 -1.28 24.94 -15.07
CA THR A 95 0.05 24.40 -14.82
C THR A 95 -0.07 23.33 -13.73
N LEU A 96 0.33 22.11 -14.05
CA LEU A 96 0.43 21.00 -13.10
C LEU A 96 1.89 20.85 -12.67
N ILE A 97 2.16 21.01 -11.38
CA ILE A 97 3.49 20.87 -10.80
C ILE A 97 3.52 19.58 -10.00
N ARG A 98 4.35 18.63 -10.41
CA ARG A 98 4.56 17.40 -9.65
C ARG A 98 5.26 17.73 -8.32
N LYS A 99 4.69 17.31 -7.18
CA LYS A 99 5.31 17.53 -5.85
C LYS A 99 6.62 16.77 -5.65
N ASP A 100 6.78 15.62 -6.30
CA ASP A 100 7.93 14.74 -6.12
C ASP A 100 9.19 15.22 -6.85
N THR A 101 9.02 15.78 -8.05
CA THR A 101 10.11 16.10 -8.98
C THR A 101 10.14 17.59 -9.35
N GLY A 102 9.11 18.35 -8.98
CA GLY A 102 8.95 19.76 -9.34
C GLY A 102 8.73 20.00 -10.84
N LYS A 103 8.59 18.93 -11.64
CA LYS A 103 8.36 19.04 -13.08
C LYS A 103 7.01 19.69 -13.33
N ARG A 104 7.01 20.72 -14.19
CA ARG A 104 5.81 21.46 -14.59
C ARG A 104 5.32 20.95 -15.93
N ILE A 105 4.01 20.80 -16.04
CA ILE A 105 3.30 20.42 -17.26
C ILE A 105 2.23 21.48 -17.49
N GLU A 106 2.21 22.08 -18.67
CA GLU A 106 1.22 23.08 -19.05
C GLU A 106 0.18 22.43 -19.97
N GLU A 107 -1.09 22.50 -19.57
CA GLU A 107 -2.21 21.93 -20.34
C GLU A 107 -3.32 22.96 -20.52
N LYS A 108 -4.05 22.86 -21.63
CA LYS A 108 -5.26 23.66 -21.81
C LYS A 108 -6.33 23.17 -20.84
N MET A 109 -7.03 24.09 -20.19
CA MET A 109 -8.16 23.73 -19.34
C MET A 109 -9.25 23.03 -20.16
N THR A 110 -9.78 21.95 -19.60
CA THR A 110 -10.97 21.28 -20.11
C THR A 110 -12.23 21.91 -19.53
N ASP A 111 -13.40 21.68 -20.12
CA ASP A 111 -14.67 22.26 -19.67
C ASP A 111 -14.97 21.93 -18.19
N SER A 112 -14.44 20.81 -17.68
CA SER A 112 -14.52 20.40 -16.28
C SER A 112 -13.69 21.25 -15.30
N ASP A 113 -12.65 21.94 -15.77
CA ASP A 113 -11.80 22.81 -14.96
C ASP A 113 -12.45 24.20 -14.73
N TRP A 114 -13.48 24.53 -15.52
CA TRP A 114 -14.23 25.80 -15.47
C TRP A 114 -15.38 25.79 -14.46
N ASN A 115 -15.24 25.06 -13.35
CA ASN A 115 -16.26 24.98 -12.31
C ASN A 115 -15.95 25.91 -11.13
N LEU A 116 -16.99 26.51 -10.54
CA LEU A 116 -16.91 27.43 -9.39
C LEU A 116 -16.19 26.84 -8.17
N TRP A 117 -16.20 25.51 -8.04
CA TRP A 117 -15.62 24.77 -6.91
C TRP A 117 -14.15 24.36 -7.12
N THR A 118 -13.64 24.39 -8.36
CA THR A 118 -12.25 24.01 -8.67
C THR A 118 -11.31 25.22 -8.74
N GLN A 119 -11.84 26.44 -8.83
CA GLN A 119 -11.08 27.68 -8.93
C GLN A 119 -11.14 28.47 -7.61
N TYR A 120 -10.59 27.90 -6.52
CA TYR A 120 -10.48 28.64 -5.26
C TYR A 120 -9.43 29.76 -5.41
N ASP A 121 -9.91 30.98 -5.64
CA ASP A 121 -9.10 32.20 -5.67
C ASP A 121 -8.71 32.61 -4.24
N GLU A 122 -7.43 32.46 -3.87
CA GLU A 122 -6.88 33.14 -2.69
C GLU A 122 -6.90 34.68 -2.84
N ALA A 123 -7.05 35.20 -4.06
CA ALA A 123 -7.22 36.62 -4.37
C ALA A 123 -8.60 37.18 -3.98
N ASN A 124 -9.58 36.32 -3.68
CA ASN A 124 -10.94 36.68 -3.23
C ASN A 124 -11.17 36.35 -1.75
N LYS A 125 -10.12 36.43 -0.91
CA LYS A 125 -10.37 36.63 0.52
C LYS A 125 -11.02 38.01 0.67
N PRO A 126 -12.24 38.14 1.22
CA PRO A 126 -12.70 39.45 1.67
C PRO A 126 -11.70 39.90 2.73
N THR A 127 -10.88 40.89 2.39
CA THR A 127 -10.01 41.57 3.34
C THR A 127 -10.93 42.14 4.41
N GLU A 128 -10.95 41.52 5.58
CA GLU A 128 -11.67 41.98 6.75
C GLU A 128 -11.00 43.27 7.23
N SER A 129 -11.35 44.39 6.57
CA SER A 129 -10.97 45.72 6.99
C SER A 129 -11.71 46.02 8.28
N GLN A 130 -10.99 45.96 9.40
CA GLN A 130 -11.46 46.47 10.69
C GLN A 130 -11.88 47.94 10.51
N PRO A 131 -13.02 48.38 11.10
CA PRO A 131 -13.49 49.75 10.96
C PRO A 131 -12.49 50.72 11.62
N ALA A 132 -12.06 51.72 10.85
CA ALA A 132 -11.13 52.75 11.27
C ALA A 132 -11.64 53.51 12.50
N ASP A 133 -10.73 53.65 13.47
CA ASP A 133 -10.89 54.47 14.66
C ASP A 133 -11.27 55.93 14.33
N VAL A 134 -12.10 56.45 15.21
CA VAL A 134 -12.74 57.76 15.24
C VAL A 134 -11.71 58.91 15.20
N PRO A 135 -11.95 60.00 14.46
CA PRO A 135 -10.97 61.09 14.31
C PRO A 135 -10.71 61.86 15.62
N ASP A 136 -9.43 62.18 15.78
CA ASP A 136 -8.80 62.84 16.93
C ASP A 136 -9.29 64.28 17.13
N ILE A 137 -9.65 64.61 18.37
CA ILE A 137 -10.20 65.88 18.81
C ILE A 137 -9.05 66.76 19.30
N VAL A 138 -8.49 67.62 18.45
CA VAL A 138 -7.57 68.67 18.92
C VAL A 138 -8.35 69.94 19.24
N ARG A 139 -8.60 70.09 20.53
CA ARG A 139 -9.18 71.26 21.19
C ARG A 139 -8.08 72.32 21.37
N THR A 140 -8.18 73.42 20.63
CA THR A 140 -7.45 74.66 20.96
C THR A 140 -8.45 75.81 21.04
N GLN A 141 -8.65 76.32 22.26
CA GLN A 141 -9.39 77.56 22.53
C GLN A 141 -8.39 78.71 22.67
N VAL A 142 -8.51 79.74 21.84
CA VAL A 142 -8.29 81.18 22.13
C VAL A 142 -9.06 81.87 20.98
N GLY A 143 -10.08 82.72 21.13
CA GLY A 143 -10.26 83.83 22.05
C GLY A 143 -10.30 85.11 21.19
N ASP A 144 -11.50 85.71 21.10
CA ASP A 144 -11.81 87.10 20.75
C ASP A 144 -11.90 87.63 19.30
N GLN A 145 -13.14 88.06 19.01
CA GLN A 145 -13.58 89.35 18.46
C GLN A 145 -13.83 89.56 16.95
N ASP A 146 -15.08 89.97 16.73
CA ASP A 146 -15.63 90.93 15.76
C ASP A 146 -16.12 90.47 14.37
N ASN A 147 -17.43 90.69 14.22
CA ASN A 147 -18.32 90.63 13.06
C ASN A 147 -18.52 92.09 12.53
N PRO A 148 -19.24 92.42 11.43
CA PRO A 148 -19.50 91.83 10.10
C PRO A 148 -19.13 92.87 8.98
N PRO A 149 -19.89 93.08 7.87
CA PRO A 149 -19.78 92.46 6.54
C PRO A 149 -19.56 93.50 5.39
N ALA A 150 -19.77 93.05 4.14
CA ALA A 150 -20.02 93.81 2.88
C ALA A 150 -18.77 94.07 1.99
N ALA A 151 -18.80 93.54 0.75
CA ALA A 151 -19.08 94.28 -0.52
C ALA A 151 -17.79 94.93 -1.05
N ASP A 152 -17.44 95.03 -2.32
CA ASP A 152 -18.03 94.76 -3.63
C ASP A 152 -16.86 94.98 -4.63
N GLU A 153 -17.12 94.76 -5.91
CA GLU A 153 -16.46 95.42 -7.05
C GLU A 153 -15.12 94.89 -7.60
N GLU A 154 -15.26 94.18 -8.72
CA GLU A 154 -14.33 94.30 -9.86
C GLU A 154 -14.25 95.77 -10.34
N PRO A 155 -13.09 96.18 -10.85
CA PRO A 155 -13.07 97.24 -11.84
C PRO A 155 -12.22 96.91 -13.08
N PHE A 156 -12.89 97.09 -14.23
CA PHE A 156 -12.43 97.67 -15.51
C PHE A 156 -11.25 97.05 -16.27
#